data_AF-A0A519EJ57-F1
#
_entry.id   AF-A0A519EJ57-F1
#
_cell.length_a   1.000
_cell.length_b   1.000
_cell.length_c   1.000
_cell.angle_alpha   90.00
_cell.angle_beta   90.00
_cell.angle_gamma   90.00
#
_symmetry.space_group_name_H-M   'P 1'
#
loop_
_entity.id
_entity.type
_entity.pdbx_description
1 polymer ?
#
loop_
_entity_poly.entity_id
_entity_poly.type
_entity_poly.pdbx_seq_one_letter_code
_entity_poly.pdbx_strand_id
1 'polypeptide(L)'
;AQILYGFGTHEERAAFRQLIKISGIGPRMALGVLSGLSVGELSQIVTLQDSGRLVKIPGIGKKTAERLLLELKGKLGADLALPAHAATDAQADILQALVALGYSDKEASAALKALPKDASVSDGIKLALRALAK
;
A
#
# COMPACT_ATOMS: atom_id res chain seq x y z
N ALA A 1 25.17 16.32 -14.92
CA ALA A 1 23.93 17.06 -14.58
C ALA A 1 23.51 16.70 -13.17
N GLN A 2 23.08 17.67 -12.37
CA GLN A 2 22.44 17.41 -11.08
C GLN A 2 20.92 17.38 -11.30
N ILE A 3 20.24 16.33 -10.84
CA ILE A 3 18.81 16.12 -11.06
C ILE A 3 18.14 15.91 -9.71
N LEU A 4 17.01 16.58 -9.49
CA LEU A 4 16.18 16.41 -8.30
C LEU A 4 14.90 15.65 -8.69
N TYR A 5 14.46 14.76 -7.79
CA TYR A 5 13.23 13.99 -7.93
C TYR A 5 12.28 14.37 -6.79
N GLY A 6 11.06 14.76 -7.13
CA GLY A 6 10.00 15.12 -6.19
C GLY A 6 9.02 13.97 -5.96
N PHE A 7 8.47 13.89 -4.76
CA PHE A 7 7.49 12.89 -4.33
C PHE A 7 6.41 13.57 -3.48
N GLY A 8 5.17 13.10 -3.57
CA GLY A 8 4.06 13.64 -2.79
C GLY A 8 4.11 13.20 -1.33
N THR A 9 4.68 12.02 -1.07
CA THR A 9 4.81 11.48 0.29
C THR A 9 6.24 11.03 0.63
N HIS A 10 6.52 10.89 1.92
CA HIS A 10 7.79 10.32 2.39
C HIS A 10 7.93 8.85 1.96
N GLU A 11 6.82 8.10 1.96
CA GLU A 11 6.77 6.69 1.59
C GLU A 11 7.15 6.48 0.12
N GLU A 12 6.59 7.30 -0.78
CA GLU A 12 6.96 7.29 -2.20
C GLU A 12 8.45 7.56 -2.40
N ARG A 13 9.01 8.54 -1.67
CA ARG A 13 10.44 8.85 -1.71
C ARG A 13 11.30 7.69 -1.18
N ALA A 14 10.86 7.03 -0.12
CA ALA A 14 11.56 5.88 0.45
C ALA A 14 11.50 4.68 -0.51
N ALA A 15 10.33 4.37 -1.07
CA ALA A 15 10.16 3.35 -2.09
C ALA A 15 11.03 3.62 -3.32
N PHE A 16 11.06 4.86 -3.82
CA PHE A 16 11.93 5.26 -4.92
C PHE A 16 13.40 4.98 -4.63
N ARG A 17 13.88 5.37 -3.44
CA ARG A 17 15.26 5.13 -3.00
C ARG A 17 15.59 3.65 -2.91
N GLN A 18 14.64 2.79 -2.53
CA GLN A 18 14.86 1.34 -2.54
C GLN A 18 14.88 0.78 -3.97
N LEU A 19 14.00 1.27 -4.85
CA LEU A 19 13.95 0.85 -6.25
C LEU A 19 15.26 1.15 -6.99
N ILE A 20 15.82 2.35 -6.86
CA ILE A 20 17.06 2.72 -7.56
C ILE A 20 18.33 2.03 -7.04
N LYS A 21 18.27 1.37 -5.88
CA LYS A 21 19.37 0.53 -5.39
C LYS A 21 19.45 -0.81 -6.13
N ILE A 22 18.35 -1.23 -6.75
CA ILE A 22 18.27 -2.50 -7.46
C ILE A 22 19.04 -2.38 -8.77
N SER A 23 19.98 -3.30 -8.98
CA SER A 23 20.82 -3.27 -10.17
C SER A 23 19.98 -3.51 -11.44
N GLY A 24 20.11 -2.57 -12.38
CA GLY A 24 19.30 -2.51 -13.59
C GLY A 24 18.10 -1.58 -13.49
N ILE A 25 17.79 -1.04 -12.31
CA ILE A 25 16.73 -0.05 -12.11
C ILE A 25 17.30 1.35 -11.96
N GLY A 26 17.18 2.13 -13.03
CA GLY A 26 17.54 3.55 -13.04
C GLY A 26 16.41 4.46 -12.52
N PRO A 27 16.72 5.73 -12.24
CA PRO A 27 15.73 6.71 -11.75
C PRO A 27 14.48 6.85 -12.63
N ARG A 28 14.65 6.83 -13.96
CA ARG A 28 13.52 6.93 -14.90
C ARG A 28 12.55 5.76 -14.78
N MET A 29 13.09 4.55 -14.58
CA MET A 29 12.28 3.35 -14.45
C MET A 29 11.61 3.29 -13.07
N ALA A 30 12.33 3.64 -12.00
CA ALA A 30 11.75 3.74 -10.67
C ALA A 30 10.60 4.75 -10.60
N LEU A 31 10.72 5.90 -11.27
CA LEU A 31 9.60 6.84 -11.43
C LEU A 31 8.43 6.21 -12.20
N GLY A 32 8.70 5.49 -13.30
CA GLY A 32 7.65 4.80 -14.06
C GLY A 32 6.87 3.78 -13.23
N VAL A 33 7.56 3.07 -12.33
CA VAL A 33 6.93 2.15 -11.37
C VAL A 33 6.00 2.90 -10.43
N LEU A 34 6.49 3.96 -9.76
CA LEU A 34 5.69 4.74 -8.80
C LEU A 34 4.61 5.61 -9.46
N SER A 35 4.68 5.81 -10.77
CA SER A 35 3.63 6.48 -11.54
C SER A 35 2.49 5.54 -11.90
N GLY A 36 2.77 4.23 -12.03
CA GLY A 36 1.79 3.21 -12.40
C GLY A 36 1.27 2.39 -11.22
N LEU A 37 1.96 2.41 -10.09
CA LEU A 37 1.62 1.65 -8.88
C LEU A 37 1.84 2.53 -7.66
N SER A 38 0.87 2.54 -6.75
CA SER A 38 1.07 3.07 -5.41
C SER A 38 2.09 2.22 -4.62
N VAL A 39 2.64 2.79 -3.55
CA VAL A 39 3.56 2.07 -2.65
C VAL A 39 2.89 0.82 -2.06
N GLY A 40 1.59 0.92 -1.75
CA GLY A 40 0.80 -0.21 -1.26
C GLY A 40 0.63 -1.33 -2.27
N GLU A 41 0.27 -1.00 -3.51
CA GLU A 41 0.17 -1.98 -4.58
C GLU A 41 1.52 -2.63 -4.90
N LEU A 42 2.61 -1.86 -4.88
CA LEU A 42 3.96 -2.38 -5.04
C LEU A 42 4.30 -3.38 -3.92
N SER A 43 3.95 -3.06 -2.66
CA SER A 43 4.14 -3.94 -1.51
C SER A 43 3.33 -5.23 -1.64
N GLN A 44 2.07 -5.13 -2.10
CA GLN A 44 1.22 -6.30 -2.36
C GLN A 44 1.80 -7.17 -3.48
N ILE A 45 2.20 -6.58 -4.61
CA ILE A 45 2.81 -7.30 -5.74
C ILE A 45 4.07 -8.05 -5.30
N VAL A 46 4.91 -7.42 -4.47
CA VAL A 46 6.12 -8.03 -3.91
C VAL A 46 5.77 -9.17 -2.95
N THR A 47 4.77 -8.99 -2.09
CA THR A 47 4.28 -10.02 -1.16
C THR A 47 3.72 -11.23 -1.90
N LEU A 48 2.90 -11.00 -2.93
CA LEU A 48 2.28 -12.03 -3.75
C LEU A 48 3.21 -12.63 -4.81
N GLN A 49 4.43 -12.08 -4.96
CA GLN A 49 5.40 -12.50 -5.98
C GLN A 49 4.83 -12.44 -7.42
N ASP A 50 3.98 -11.45 -7.70
CA ASP A 50 3.32 -11.29 -9.00
C ASP A 50 4.22 -10.57 -10.01
N SER A 51 5.07 -11.34 -10.69
CA SER A 51 5.95 -10.80 -11.72
C SER A 51 5.19 -10.31 -12.95
N GLY A 52 3.99 -10.84 -13.20
CA GLY A 52 3.16 -10.49 -14.35
C GLY A 52 2.72 -9.03 -14.33
N ARG A 53 2.36 -8.50 -13.15
CA ARG A 53 2.01 -7.08 -13.00
C ARG A 53 3.19 -6.14 -13.23
N LEU A 54 4.40 -6.53 -12.84
CA LEU A 54 5.61 -5.73 -13.04
C LEU A 54 6.05 -5.67 -14.50
N VAL A 55 5.91 -6.77 -15.25
CA VAL A 55 6.29 -6.84 -16.68
C VAL A 55 5.42 -5.93 -17.56
N LYS A 56 4.21 -5.57 -17.11
CA LYS A 56 3.35 -4.60 -17.82
C LYS A 56 3.91 -3.17 -17.81
N ILE A 57 4.88 -2.88 -16.96
CA ILE A 57 5.48 -1.55 -16.84
C ILE A 57 6.51 -1.38 -17.98
N PRO A 58 6.42 -0.30 -18.78
CA PRO A 58 7.36 -0.05 -19.87
C PRO A 58 8.81 -0.03 -19.38
N GLY A 59 9.65 -0.89 -19.98
CA GLY A 59 11.06 -1.02 -19.63
C GLY A 59 11.37 -2.11 -18.59
N ILE A 60 10.36 -2.76 -17.98
CA ILE A 60 10.56 -3.89 -17.09
C ILE A 60 10.34 -5.21 -17.85
N GLY A 61 11.43 -5.92 -18.13
CA GLY A 61 11.38 -7.29 -18.64
C GLY A 61 11.21 -8.33 -17.53
N LYS A 62 10.92 -9.58 -17.92
CA LYS A 62 10.72 -10.71 -16.99
C LYS A 62 11.86 -10.86 -15.96
N LYS A 63 13.11 -10.84 -16.43
CA LYS A 63 14.30 -10.96 -15.57
C LYS A 63 14.41 -9.81 -14.56
N THR A 64 14.08 -8.59 -14.99
CA THR A 64 14.10 -7.41 -14.11
C THR A 64 12.97 -7.47 -13.10
N ALA A 65 11.78 -7.92 -13.49
CA ALA A 65 10.64 -8.12 -12.60
C ALA A 65 10.95 -9.15 -11.50
N GLU A 66 11.49 -10.32 -11.88
CA GLU A 66 11.89 -11.37 -10.92
C GLU A 66 12.96 -10.86 -9.94
N ARG A 67 13.95 -10.11 -10.45
CA ARG A 67 14.98 -9.49 -9.61
C ARG A 67 14.39 -8.46 -8.65
N LEU A 68 13.48 -7.62 -9.13
CA LEU A 68 12.79 -6.60 -8.33
C LEU A 68 12.03 -7.27 -7.18
N LEU A 69 11.26 -8.32 -7.47
CA LEU A 69 10.53 -9.08 -6.46
C LEU A 69 11.47 -9.67 -5.41
N LEU A 70 12.58 -10.28 -5.83
CA LEU A 70 13.54 -10.90 -4.92
C LEU A 70 14.22 -9.86 -4.03
N GLU A 71 14.70 -8.76 -4.61
CA GLU A 71 15.46 -7.75 -3.88
C GLU A 71 14.58 -6.88 -2.96
N LEU A 72 13.28 -6.73 -3.27
CA LEU A 72 12.34 -5.99 -2.43
C LEU A 72 11.62 -6.87 -1.40
N LYS A 73 11.63 -8.20 -1.58
CA LYS A 73 11.07 -9.14 -0.60
C LYS A 73 11.75 -8.92 0.76
N GLY A 74 10.94 -8.59 1.77
CA GLY A 74 11.42 -8.28 3.14
C GLY A 74 11.93 -6.86 3.36
N LYS A 75 12.14 -6.03 2.32
CA LYS A 75 12.54 -4.61 2.46
C LYS A 75 11.34 -3.65 2.47
N LEU A 76 10.31 -3.95 1.68
CA LEU A 76 9.05 -3.18 1.66
C LEU A 76 8.17 -3.47 2.90
N GLY A 77 8.29 -4.66 3.50
CA GLY A 77 7.43 -5.06 4.63
C GLY A 77 7.87 -4.58 6.01
N ALA A 78 9.13 -4.16 6.19
CA ALA A 78 9.67 -3.72 7.48
C ALA A 78 9.85 -2.19 7.57
N ASP A 79 10.27 -1.54 6.48
CA ASP A 79 10.50 -0.08 6.44
C ASP A 79 9.29 0.72 5.90
N LEU A 80 8.37 0.08 5.18
CA LEU A 80 7.20 0.73 4.57
C LEU A 80 5.87 0.18 5.13
N ALA A 81 5.93 -0.53 6.27
CA ALA A 81 4.77 -0.93 7.06
C ALA A 81 4.17 0.26 7.80
N LEU A 82 3.68 1.22 7.04
CA LEU A 82 2.38 1.78 7.37
C LEU A 82 1.38 1.02 6.49
N PRO A 83 0.15 0.76 6.95
CA PRO A 83 -0.88 0.26 6.07
C PRO A 83 -1.05 1.33 5.00
N ALA A 84 -0.41 1.11 3.84
CA ALA A 84 -0.62 1.93 2.68
C ALA A 84 -2.12 1.88 2.45
N HIS A 85 -2.75 3.05 2.61
CA HIS A 85 -4.13 3.30 2.27
C HIS A 85 -4.22 3.13 0.75
N ALA A 86 -4.19 1.88 0.29
CA ALA A 86 -4.85 1.53 -0.93
C ALA A 86 -6.29 2.01 -0.75
N ALA A 87 -6.85 2.65 -1.76
CA ALA A 87 -8.26 2.99 -1.81
C ALA A 87 -9.12 1.71 -1.94
N THR A 88 -8.86 0.74 -1.07
CA THR A 88 -9.55 -0.53 -0.90
C THR A 88 -10.25 -0.42 0.45
N ASP A 89 -11.51 -0.01 0.38
CA ASP A 89 -12.48 0.00 1.46
C ASP A 89 -12.00 0.63 2.77
N ALA A 90 -12.26 1.93 2.95
CA ALA A 90 -12.27 2.55 4.27
C ALA A 90 -13.07 1.71 5.29
N GLN A 91 -14.07 0.96 4.81
CA GLN A 91 -14.81 -0.05 5.56
C GLN A 91 -13.97 -1.20 6.10
N ALA A 92 -13.03 -1.73 5.32
CA ALA A 92 -12.12 -2.79 5.74
C ALA A 92 -11.15 -2.29 6.83
N ASP A 93 -10.64 -1.07 6.68
CA ASP A 93 -9.77 -0.45 7.69
C ASP A 93 -10.52 -0.20 9.01
N ILE A 94 -11.76 0.29 8.93
CA ILE A 94 -12.63 0.44 10.10
C ILE A 94 -12.91 -0.93 10.74
N LEU A 95 -13.15 -1.98 9.96
CA LEU A 95 -13.37 -3.34 10.46
C LEU A 95 -12.16 -3.82 11.26
N GLN A 96 -10.97 -3.74 10.66
CA GLN A 96 -9.72 -4.17 11.29
C GLN A 96 -9.42 -3.38 12.56
N ALA A 97 -9.67 -2.06 12.55
CA ALA A 97 -9.50 -1.23 13.73
C ALA A 97 -10.44 -1.65 14.88
N LEU A 98 -11.71 -1.96 14.59
CA LEU A 98 -12.67 -2.43 15.60
C LEU A 98 -12.28 -3.80 16.17
N VAL A 99 -11.82 -4.73 15.32
CA VAL A 99 -11.34 -6.04 15.76
C VAL A 99 -10.10 -5.91 16.64
N ALA A 100 -9.16 -5.03 16.29
CA ALA A 100 -7.97 -4.75 17.09
C ALA A 100 -8.29 -4.12 18.47
N LEU A 101 -9.41 -3.41 18.59
CA LEU A 101 -9.92 -2.87 19.86
C LEU A 101 -10.65 -3.93 20.72
N GLY A 102 -10.78 -5.17 20.22
CA GLY A 102 -11.34 -6.30 20.96
C GLY A 102 -12.80 -6.62 20.64
N TYR A 103 -13.40 -5.97 19.64
CA TYR A 103 -14.75 -6.32 19.17
C TYR A 103 -14.70 -7.55 18.26
N SER A 104 -15.76 -8.36 18.29
CA SER A 104 -15.86 -9.52 17.40
C SER A 104 -16.14 -9.10 15.95
N ASP A 105 -15.75 -9.94 14.98
CA ASP A 105 -16.03 -9.70 13.55
C ASP A 105 -17.52 -9.43 13.27
N LYS A 106 -18.42 -10.07 14.02
CA LYS A 106 -19.87 -9.88 13.90
C LYS A 106 -20.31 -8.49 14.34
N GLU A 107 -19.77 -8.00 15.45
CA GLU A 107 -20.06 -6.67 15.99
C GLU A 107 -19.47 -5.58 15.09
N ALA A 108 -18.21 -5.74 14.68
CA ALA A 108 -17.54 -4.82 13.77
C ALA A 108 -18.30 -4.69 12.43
N SER A 109 -18.71 -5.82 11.85
CA SER A 109 -19.48 -5.85 10.60
C SER A 109 -20.88 -5.23 10.74
N ALA A 110 -21.52 -5.37 11.90
CA ALA A 110 -22.81 -4.76 12.17
C ALA A 110 -22.70 -3.23 12.28
N ALA A 111 -21.66 -2.73 12.97
CA ALA A 111 -21.39 -1.31 13.09
C ALA A 111 -21.08 -0.67 11.73
N LEU A 112 -20.37 -1.39 10.86
CA LEU A 112 -20.04 -0.95 9.49
C LEU A 112 -21.26 -0.70 8.61
N LYS A 113 -22.32 -1.52 8.74
CA LYS A 113 -23.56 -1.33 7.99
C LYS A 113 -24.29 -0.04 8.35
N ALA A 114 -24.05 0.50 9.55
CA ALA A 114 -24.64 1.75 10.01
C ALA A 114 -23.85 3.00 9.57
N LEU A 115 -22.71 2.82 8.88
CA LEU A 115 -21.85 3.92 8.47
C LEU A 115 -22.22 4.48 7.09
N PRO A 116 -22.04 5.80 6.87
CA PRO A 116 -22.11 6.40 5.54
C PRO A 116 -21.04 5.81 4.61
N LYS A 117 -21.39 5.59 3.33
CA LYS A 117 -20.45 5.04 2.33
C LYS A 117 -19.23 5.93 2.06
N ASP A 118 -19.35 7.23 2.33
CA ASP A 118 -18.29 8.22 2.13
C ASP A 118 -17.58 8.61 3.44
N ALA A 119 -17.77 7.85 4.53
CA ALA A 119 -17.12 8.13 5.79
C ALA A 119 -15.60 7.92 5.70
N SER A 120 -14.83 8.91 6.14
CA SER A 120 -13.39 8.77 6.35
C SER A 120 -13.13 7.67 7.40
N VAL A 121 -11.97 7.01 7.35
CA VAL A 121 -11.60 5.96 8.32
C VAL A 121 -11.69 6.48 9.76
N SER A 122 -11.18 7.69 10.03
CA SER A 122 -11.21 8.27 11.37
C SER A 122 -12.63 8.58 11.86
N ASP A 123 -13.51 9.06 10.99
CA ASP A 123 -14.89 9.36 11.36
C ASP A 123 -15.73 8.09 11.47
N GLY A 124 -15.48 7.12 10.59
CA GLY A 124 -16.08 5.80 10.61
C GLY A 124 -15.79 5.02 11.88
N ILE A 125 -14.54 5.04 12.38
CA ILE A 125 -14.18 4.43 13.67
C ILE A 125 -14.94 5.09 14.82
N LYS A 126 -14.98 6.43 14.88
CA LYS A 126 -15.71 7.16 15.94
C LYS A 126 -17.21 6.84 15.93
N LEU A 127 -17.81 6.82 14.74
CA LEU A 127 -19.23 6.52 14.57
C LEU A 127 -19.54 5.06 14.91
N ALA A 128 -18.69 4.12 14.50
CA ALA A 128 -18.84 2.70 14.82
C ALA A 128 -18.74 2.43 16.31
N LEU A 129 -17.75 3.01 17.00
CA LEU A 129 -17.62 2.90 18.46
C LEU A 129 -18.83 3.50 19.18
N ARG A 130 -19.38 4.62 18.69
CA ARG A 130 -20.60 5.21 19.23
C ARG A 130 -21.84 4.33 19.03
N ALA A 131 -21.89 3.57 17.94
CA ALA A 131 -22.98 2.62 17.68
C ALA A 131 -22.87 1.35 18.55
N LEU A 132 -21.66 0.91 18.87
CA LEU A 132 -21.37 -0.28 19.69
C LEU A 132 -21.43 -0.02 21.20
N ALA A 133 -21.30 1.24 21.63
CA ALA A 133 -21.41 1.65 23.04
C ALA A 133 -22.87 1.82 23.52
N LYS A 134 -23.85 1.38 22.72
CA LYS A 134 -25.28 1.42 23.03
C LYS A 134 -25.78 0.02 23.35
#